data_AF-A0A662G941-F1
#
_entry.id   AF-A0A662G941-F1
#
_cell.length_a   1.000
_cell.length_b   1.000
_cell.length_c   1.000
_cell.angle_alpha   90.00
_cell.angle_beta   90.00
_cell.angle_gamma   90.00
#
_symmetry.space_group_name_H-M   'P 1'
#
loop_
_entity.id
_entity.type
_entity.pdbx_description
1 polymer ?
#
loop_
_entity_poly.entity_id
_entity_poly.type
_entity_poly.pdbx_seq_one_letter_code
_entity_poly.pdbx_strand_id
1 'polypeptide(L)'
;MKAYKIRVSKITLLDKLMLSQFYPSEEDIKDRDVKELAERLRGDSDKDTLTNILEWEKKNMRFWWLRCPMDLSLKIITPISLMLIVMIISPLLSLLYYLKYLTSLLTIIIGIGIFFLIVMMASYFLRISFLSIAFSLIYLITAAVLRIPILAQRILPFTLFYAGCLGCTILIVFSLYIRYEPFFRDLKLEKKISFFFEIFNDTFEYSLPVSKILRYRLGVCKDYAKLTASLLLNLYPAEKIYFVIFLRHVACGIKINNKLYILDQHLPILTVEKWLMAWNRNKANIFKYKIEDENKEIINLSSWKIPNIDVERLAKEVEKNLRIANKVSSEKCFKTTILLKKYAIYYDEDEIIKHSLIRSIKDKIRDEFCENMKRITAVKIAQEEENLILNIYYV
;
A
#
# COMPACT_ATOMS: atom_id res chain seq x y z
N MET A 1 -4.67 2.45 34.05
CA MET A 1 -4.97 3.78 33.47
C MET A 1 -4.79 3.65 31.95
N LYS A 2 -5.81 3.93 31.12
CA LYS A 2 -5.65 3.79 29.65
C LYS A 2 -4.51 4.70 29.18
N ALA A 3 -3.53 4.15 28.46
CA ALA A 3 -2.33 4.86 27.99
C ALA A 3 -2.59 5.79 26.78
N TYR A 4 -3.84 6.18 26.57
CA TYR A 4 -4.25 6.96 25.40
C TYR A 4 -5.53 7.75 25.66
N LYS A 5 -5.67 8.86 24.92
CA LYS A 5 -6.87 9.70 24.89
C LYS A 5 -7.58 9.50 23.56
N ILE A 6 -8.88 9.24 23.60
CA ILE A 6 -9.75 9.20 22.42
C ILE A 6 -10.47 10.55 22.31
N ARG A 7 -10.42 11.16 21.13
CA ARG A 7 -11.21 12.34 20.78
C ARG A 7 -12.07 12.03 19.57
N VAL A 8 -13.34 12.39 19.61
CA VAL A 8 -14.24 12.28 18.46
C VAL A 8 -14.19 13.58 17.66
N SER A 9 -14.24 13.49 16.33
CA SER A 9 -14.30 14.65 15.43
C SER A 9 -15.12 14.34 14.19
N LYS A 10 -15.69 15.35 13.54
CA LYS A 10 -16.42 15.16 12.29
C LYS A 10 -15.49 14.73 11.14
N ILE A 11 -16.02 13.88 10.27
CA ILE A 11 -15.38 13.47 9.02
C ILE A 11 -15.44 14.63 8.03
N THR A 12 -14.31 14.94 7.41
CA THR A 12 -14.19 15.99 6.38
C THR A 12 -14.37 15.42 4.98
N LEU A 13 -14.55 16.31 3.98
CA LEU A 13 -14.55 15.89 2.56
C LEU A 13 -13.23 15.22 2.17
N LEU A 14 -12.10 15.72 2.69
CA LEU A 14 -10.79 15.14 2.43
C LEU A 14 -10.66 13.72 3.02
N ASP A 15 -11.26 13.48 4.20
CA ASP A 15 -11.33 12.13 4.77
C ASP A 15 -12.15 11.22 3.84
N LYS A 16 -13.35 11.64 3.38
CA LYS A 16 -14.17 10.83 2.46
C LYS A 16 -13.42 10.48 1.16
N LEU A 17 -12.71 11.43 0.57
CA LEU A 17 -11.87 11.19 -0.60
C LEU A 17 -10.74 10.21 -0.28
N MET A 18 -10.08 10.33 0.86
CA MET A 18 -9.04 9.40 1.27
C MET A 18 -9.57 7.97 1.43
N LEU A 19 -10.71 7.82 2.12
CA LEU A 19 -11.33 6.52 2.43
C LEU A 19 -11.75 5.77 1.16
N SER A 20 -12.17 6.47 0.10
CA SER A 20 -12.57 5.84 -1.16
C SER A 20 -11.42 5.10 -1.87
N GLN A 21 -10.16 5.31 -1.44
CA GLN A 21 -9.02 4.53 -1.96
C GLN A 21 -9.03 3.07 -1.52
N PHE A 22 -9.48 2.80 -0.30
CA PHE A 22 -9.34 1.48 0.34
C PHE A 22 -10.61 0.94 0.97
N TYR A 23 -11.73 1.67 0.90
CA TYR A 23 -13.02 1.09 1.25
C TYR A 23 -13.43 0.07 0.20
N PRO A 24 -13.69 -1.20 0.60
CA PRO A 24 -14.19 -2.18 -0.34
C PRO A 24 -15.59 -1.81 -0.82
N SER A 25 -15.80 -1.92 -2.13
CA SER A 25 -17.12 -1.81 -2.75
C SER A 25 -17.93 -3.08 -2.53
N GLU A 26 -19.24 -3.03 -2.83
CA GLU A 26 -20.10 -4.22 -2.81
C GLU A 26 -19.62 -5.28 -3.79
N GLU A 27 -19.08 -4.87 -4.94
CA GLU A 27 -18.51 -5.79 -5.94
C GLU A 27 -17.27 -6.49 -5.39
N ASP A 28 -16.40 -5.76 -4.69
CA ASP A 28 -15.20 -6.32 -4.06
C ASP A 28 -15.54 -7.40 -3.01
N ILE A 29 -16.60 -7.19 -2.23
CA ILE A 29 -17.03 -8.14 -1.18
C ILE A 29 -17.73 -9.34 -1.80
N LYS A 30 -18.52 -9.12 -2.85
CA LYS A 30 -19.29 -10.18 -3.52
C LYS A 30 -18.46 -11.00 -4.50
N ASP A 31 -17.25 -10.54 -4.83
CA ASP A 31 -16.29 -11.23 -5.68
C ASP A 31 -16.10 -12.68 -5.24
N ARG A 32 -16.12 -13.58 -6.23
CA ARG A 32 -16.08 -15.02 -6.01
C ARG A 32 -14.75 -15.46 -5.42
N ASP A 33 -13.64 -14.94 -5.94
CA ASP A 33 -12.30 -15.33 -5.50
C ASP A 33 -12.05 -14.87 -4.07
N VAL A 34 -12.58 -13.71 -3.69
CA VAL A 34 -12.54 -13.21 -2.31
C VAL A 34 -13.30 -14.12 -1.36
N LYS A 35 -14.51 -14.56 -1.73
CA LYS A 35 -15.31 -15.49 -0.91
C LYS A 35 -14.66 -16.85 -0.77
N GLU A 36 -14.19 -17.43 -1.87
CA GLU A 36 -13.50 -18.72 -1.84
C GLU A 36 -12.22 -18.63 -1.01
N LEU A 37 -11.47 -17.53 -1.12
CA LEU A 37 -10.29 -17.29 -0.30
C LEU A 37 -10.66 -17.12 1.18
N ALA A 38 -11.69 -16.35 1.50
CA ALA A 38 -12.16 -16.15 2.87
C ALA A 38 -12.48 -17.49 3.53
N GLU A 39 -13.29 -18.35 2.90
CA GLU A 39 -13.63 -19.67 3.45
C GLU A 39 -12.39 -20.57 3.63
N ARG A 40 -11.43 -20.51 2.70
CA ARG A 40 -10.16 -21.25 2.84
C ARG A 40 -9.29 -20.77 4.00
N LEU A 41 -9.41 -19.51 4.41
CA LEU A 41 -8.63 -18.91 5.50
C LEU A 41 -9.32 -19.04 6.86
N ARG A 42 -10.61 -19.43 6.89
CA ARG A 42 -11.36 -19.68 8.12
C ARG A 42 -10.66 -20.76 8.94
N GLY A 43 -10.25 -20.41 10.15
CA GLY A 43 -9.71 -21.33 11.14
C GLY A 43 -10.79 -21.79 12.12
N ASP A 44 -10.39 -22.66 13.05
CA ASP A 44 -11.28 -23.18 14.09
C ASP A 44 -11.65 -22.13 15.16
N SER A 45 -10.92 -21.02 15.19
CA SER A 45 -11.11 -19.91 16.13
C SER A 45 -10.77 -18.56 15.52
N ASP A 46 -11.13 -17.47 16.20
CA ASP A 46 -10.82 -16.10 15.77
C ASP A 46 -9.31 -15.87 15.64
N LYS A 47 -8.53 -16.34 16.63
CA LYS A 47 -7.06 -16.22 16.61
C LYS A 47 -6.45 -16.94 15.41
N ASP A 48 -6.95 -18.13 15.07
CA ASP A 48 -6.47 -18.89 13.92
C ASP A 48 -6.87 -18.19 12.62
N THR A 49 -8.14 -17.79 12.49
CA THR A 49 -8.66 -17.11 11.30
C THR A 49 -7.93 -15.82 10.99
N LEU A 50 -7.77 -14.93 11.97
CA LEU A 50 -7.07 -13.66 11.77
C LEU A 50 -5.58 -13.86 11.47
N THR A 51 -4.96 -14.86 12.10
CA THR A 51 -3.55 -15.21 11.84
C THR A 51 -3.38 -15.77 10.43
N ASN A 52 -4.27 -16.65 9.98
CA ASN A 52 -4.26 -17.24 8.64
C ASN A 52 -4.33 -16.16 7.55
N ILE A 53 -5.14 -15.10 7.75
CA ILE A 53 -5.21 -13.97 6.81
C ILE A 53 -3.83 -13.32 6.64
N LEU A 54 -3.17 -12.94 7.74
CA LEU A 54 -1.87 -12.26 7.67
C LEU A 54 -0.75 -13.19 7.17
N GLU A 55 -0.77 -14.47 7.51
CA GLU A 55 0.17 -15.45 6.96
C GLU A 55 -0.01 -15.62 5.45
N TRP A 56 -1.26 -15.69 4.99
CA TRP A 56 -1.57 -15.77 3.57
C TRP A 56 -1.13 -14.51 2.83
N GLU A 57 -1.42 -13.32 3.37
CA GLU A 57 -0.99 -12.05 2.79
C GLU A 57 0.54 -11.99 2.69
N LYS A 58 1.27 -12.27 3.78
CA LYS A 58 2.75 -12.30 3.77
C LYS A 58 3.32 -13.27 2.73
N LYS A 59 2.71 -14.45 2.56
CA LYS A 59 3.21 -15.50 1.67
C LYS A 59 2.86 -15.26 0.20
N ASN A 60 1.70 -14.68 -0.07
CA ASN A 60 1.15 -14.63 -1.43
C ASN A 60 1.23 -13.25 -2.04
N MET A 61 1.29 -12.18 -1.25
CA MET A 61 1.34 -10.81 -1.75
C MET A 61 2.76 -10.25 -1.68
N ARG A 62 3.08 -9.38 -2.64
CA ARG A 62 4.35 -8.63 -2.69
C ARG A 62 4.07 -7.14 -2.64
N PHE A 63 5.01 -6.39 -2.07
CA PHE A 63 4.88 -4.93 -2.01
C PHE A 63 5.01 -4.31 -3.42
N TRP A 64 4.04 -3.48 -3.79
CA TRP A 64 4.00 -2.81 -5.09
C TRP A 64 4.81 -1.50 -5.07
N TRP A 65 6.13 -1.64 -5.17
CA TRP A 65 7.09 -0.52 -5.12
C TRP A 65 6.84 0.58 -6.14
N LEU A 66 6.32 0.24 -7.31
CA LEU A 66 6.03 1.21 -8.36
C LEU A 66 4.81 2.08 -8.02
N ARG A 67 3.78 1.51 -7.40
CA ARG A 67 2.51 2.18 -7.04
C ARG A 67 2.66 3.08 -5.81
N CYS A 68 3.45 2.67 -4.81
CA CYS A 68 3.66 3.40 -3.54
C CYS A 68 4.05 4.89 -3.69
N PRO A 69 5.06 5.27 -4.49
CA PRO A 69 5.48 6.67 -4.61
C PRO A 69 4.50 7.51 -5.43
N MET A 70 3.68 6.90 -6.30
CA MET A 70 2.89 7.65 -7.28
C MET A 70 1.73 8.42 -6.65
N ASP A 71 1.24 8.01 -5.47
CA ASP A 71 0.25 8.78 -4.70
C ASP A 71 0.75 10.19 -4.31
N LEU A 72 2.06 10.37 -4.10
CA LEU A 72 2.67 11.67 -3.80
C LEU A 72 2.95 12.46 -5.09
N SER A 73 3.46 11.77 -6.11
CA SER A 73 3.77 12.37 -7.41
C SER A 73 2.52 12.91 -8.09
N LEU A 74 1.38 12.21 -8.00
CA LEU A 74 0.11 12.65 -8.58
C LEU A 74 -0.39 13.99 -7.99
N LYS A 75 -0.25 14.18 -6.67
CA LYS A 75 -0.69 15.41 -5.98
C LYS A 75 0.15 16.63 -6.33
N ILE A 76 1.43 16.43 -6.65
CA ILE A 76 2.38 17.50 -6.97
C ILE A 76 2.40 17.77 -8.49
N ILE A 77 2.36 16.72 -9.31
CA ILE A 77 2.47 16.86 -10.76
C ILE A 77 1.17 17.41 -11.36
N THR A 78 0.00 17.03 -10.86
CA THR A 78 -1.28 17.56 -11.38
C THR A 78 -1.37 19.10 -11.36
N PRO A 79 -1.08 19.82 -10.24
CA PRO A 79 -1.09 21.27 -10.25
C PRO A 79 0.06 21.88 -11.06
N ILE A 80 1.24 21.23 -11.13
CA ILE A 80 2.35 21.69 -11.98
C ILE A 80 1.98 21.56 -13.46
N SER A 81 1.38 20.45 -13.88
CA SER A 81 0.86 20.23 -15.23
C SER A 81 -0.20 21.27 -15.57
N LEU A 82 -1.10 21.60 -14.65
CA LEU A 82 -2.09 22.66 -14.84
C LEU A 82 -1.41 24.03 -15.01
N MET A 83 -0.44 24.37 -14.17
CA MET A 83 0.32 25.61 -14.27
C MET A 83 1.06 25.72 -15.62
N LEU A 84 1.70 24.63 -16.07
CA LEU A 84 2.38 24.57 -17.36
C LEU A 84 1.40 24.75 -18.53
N ILE A 85 0.24 24.09 -18.49
CA ILE A 85 -0.81 24.25 -19.52
C ILE A 85 -1.25 25.73 -19.62
N VAL A 86 -1.49 26.38 -18.48
CA VAL A 86 -1.86 27.81 -18.44
C VAL A 86 -0.74 28.68 -19.00
N MET A 87 0.52 28.41 -18.65
CA MET A 87 1.67 29.13 -19.17
C MET A 87 1.84 28.96 -20.69
N ILE A 88 1.54 27.78 -21.24
CA ILE A 88 1.64 27.49 -22.68
C ILE A 88 0.52 28.19 -23.46
N ILE A 89 -0.68 28.26 -22.90
CA ILE A 89 -1.87 28.78 -23.57
C ILE A 89 -1.97 30.32 -23.45
N SER A 90 -1.43 30.90 -22.39
CA SER A 90 -1.49 32.35 -22.13
C SER A 90 -0.93 33.23 -23.27
N PRO A 91 0.22 32.92 -23.89
CA PRO A 91 0.73 33.68 -25.04
C PRO A 91 -0.18 33.59 -26.27
N LEU A 92 -0.78 32.41 -26.53
CA LEU A 92 -1.71 32.19 -27.64
C LEU A 92 -2.99 32.99 -27.44
N LEU A 93 -3.55 33.01 -26.22
CA LEU A 93 -4.71 33.81 -25.87
C LEU A 93 -4.43 35.32 -26.00
N SER A 94 -3.24 35.76 -25.58
CA SER A 94 -2.81 37.16 -25.67
C SER A 94 -2.67 37.62 -27.13
N LEU A 95 -2.14 36.76 -28.00
CA LEU A 95 -2.03 37.02 -29.44
C LEU A 95 -3.41 37.12 -30.12
N LEU A 96 -4.32 36.20 -29.80
CA LEU A 96 -5.68 36.19 -30.35
C LEU A 96 -6.50 37.41 -29.87
N TYR A 97 -6.33 37.83 -28.62
CA TYR A 97 -6.91 39.06 -28.08
C TYR A 97 -6.42 40.30 -28.84
N TYR A 98 -5.11 40.40 -29.08
CA TYR A 98 -4.51 41.51 -29.83
C TYR A 98 -5.04 41.61 -31.27
N LEU A 99 -5.29 40.47 -31.93
CA LEU A 99 -5.83 40.41 -33.30
C LEU A 99 -7.35 40.67 -33.39
N LYS A 100 -8.03 41.05 -32.29
CA LYS A 100 -9.47 41.36 -32.22
C LYS A 100 -10.43 40.26 -32.68
N TYR A 101 -9.99 39.00 -32.75
CA TYR A 101 -10.87 37.86 -33.05
C TYR A 101 -11.54 37.32 -31.78
N LEU A 102 -12.42 38.13 -31.18
CA LEU A 102 -13.04 37.82 -29.88
C LEU A 102 -13.94 36.57 -29.91
N THR A 103 -14.62 36.32 -31.04
CA THR A 103 -15.49 35.13 -31.22
C THR A 103 -14.69 33.84 -31.41
N SER A 104 -13.51 33.88 -32.04
CA SER A 104 -12.62 32.71 -32.12
C SER A 104 -11.88 32.44 -30.81
N LEU A 105 -11.67 33.47 -29.97
CA LEU A 105 -11.07 33.32 -28.65
C LEU A 105 -11.95 32.47 -27.74
N LEU A 106 -13.27 32.72 -27.71
CA LEU A 106 -14.20 31.98 -26.87
C LEU A 106 -14.32 30.50 -27.29
N THR A 107 -14.38 30.21 -28.59
CA THR A 107 -14.42 28.82 -29.09
C THR A 107 -13.11 28.08 -28.83
N ILE A 108 -11.96 28.75 -28.90
CA ILE A 108 -10.67 28.18 -28.53
C ILE A 108 -10.58 27.92 -27.03
N ILE A 109 -11.03 28.84 -26.18
CA ILE A 109 -11.08 28.64 -24.71
C ILE A 109 -11.99 27.46 -24.35
N ILE A 110 -13.19 27.38 -24.94
CA ILE A 110 -14.13 26.27 -24.73
C ILE A 110 -13.54 24.97 -25.26
N GLY A 111 -12.93 24.97 -26.44
CA GLY A 111 -12.26 23.81 -27.03
C GLY A 111 -11.11 23.31 -26.15
N ILE A 112 -10.27 24.21 -25.65
CA ILE A 112 -9.20 23.93 -24.68
C ILE A 112 -9.79 23.40 -23.36
N GLY A 113 -10.90 23.96 -22.88
CA GLY A 113 -11.55 23.53 -21.65
C GLY A 113 -12.13 22.12 -21.76
N ILE A 114 -12.85 21.81 -22.85
CA ILE A 114 -13.37 20.47 -23.14
C ILE A 114 -12.23 19.49 -23.34
N PHE A 115 -11.21 19.89 -24.10
CA PHE A 115 -10.03 19.08 -24.34
C PHE A 115 -9.25 18.79 -23.04
N PHE A 116 -9.11 19.79 -22.17
CA PHE A 116 -8.54 19.65 -20.83
C PHE A 116 -9.36 18.68 -19.99
N LEU A 117 -10.69 18.76 -20.02
CA LEU A 117 -11.56 17.80 -19.33
C LEU A 117 -11.35 16.37 -19.85
N ILE A 118 -11.24 16.18 -21.17
CA ILE A 118 -10.96 14.87 -21.78
C ILE A 118 -9.59 14.34 -21.33
N VAL A 119 -8.53 15.16 -21.35
CA VAL A 119 -7.20 14.77 -20.86
C VAL A 119 -7.24 14.46 -19.35
N MET A 120 -8.00 15.23 -18.57
CA MET A 120 -8.20 14.98 -17.14
C MET A 120 -9.07 13.75 -16.83
N MET A 121 -9.76 13.19 -17.83
CA MET A 121 -10.43 11.90 -17.75
C MET A 121 -9.57 10.74 -18.28
N ALA A 122 -8.52 11.02 -19.05
CA ALA A 122 -7.58 10.01 -19.54
C ALA A 122 -6.65 9.50 -18.44
N SER A 123 -6.06 8.31 -18.65
CA SER A 123 -5.07 7.75 -17.72
C SER A 123 -3.85 8.66 -17.57
N TYR A 124 -3.20 8.64 -16.42
CA TYR A 124 -2.15 9.60 -16.09
C TYR A 124 -0.97 9.61 -17.08
N PHE A 125 -0.62 8.44 -17.62
CA PHE A 125 0.39 8.33 -18.67
C PHE A 125 -0.04 9.04 -19.96
N LEU A 126 -1.31 8.90 -20.36
CA LEU A 126 -1.84 9.63 -21.52
C LEU A 126 -1.73 11.14 -21.28
N ARG A 127 -1.88 11.63 -20.05
CA ARG A 127 -1.69 13.06 -19.72
C ARG A 127 -0.25 13.54 -19.93
N ILE A 128 0.74 12.82 -19.37
CA ILE A 128 2.16 13.18 -19.50
C ILE A 128 2.64 13.04 -20.95
N SER A 129 2.28 11.94 -21.61
CA SER A 129 2.62 11.69 -23.00
C SER A 129 1.98 12.73 -23.91
N PHE A 130 0.72 13.10 -23.65
CA PHE A 130 0.04 14.16 -24.38
C PHE A 130 0.71 15.53 -24.18
N LEU A 131 1.03 15.92 -22.94
CA LEU A 131 1.75 17.19 -22.68
C LEU A 131 3.05 17.27 -23.47
N SER A 132 3.79 16.17 -23.55
CA SER A 132 5.07 16.08 -24.26
C SER A 132 4.89 16.12 -25.80
N ILE A 133 3.86 15.44 -26.32
CA ILE A 133 3.57 15.35 -27.76
C ILE A 133 2.90 16.63 -28.29
N ALA A 134 1.91 17.15 -27.57
CA ALA A 134 1.14 18.32 -27.96
C ALA A 134 2.01 19.58 -28.03
N PHE A 135 2.93 19.77 -27.07
CA PHE A 135 3.86 20.89 -27.12
C PHE A 135 4.81 20.78 -28.34
N SER A 136 5.29 19.57 -28.64
CA SER A 136 6.13 19.30 -29.81
C SER A 136 5.40 19.55 -31.14
N LEU A 137 4.10 19.23 -31.22
CA LEU A 137 3.26 19.48 -32.40
C LEU A 137 2.93 20.97 -32.57
N ILE A 138 2.54 21.66 -31.48
CA ILE A 138 2.28 23.11 -31.50
C ILE A 138 3.56 23.87 -31.92
N TYR A 139 4.73 23.40 -31.47
CA TYR A 139 6.03 23.93 -31.87
C TYR A 139 6.30 23.76 -33.38
N LEU A 140 6.09 22.56 -33.94
CA LEU A 140 6.27 22.30 -35.37
C LEU A 140 5.35 23.19 -36.22
N ILE A 141 4.09 23.34 -35.80
CA ILE A 141 3.11 24.19 -36.48
C ILE A 141 3.54 25.66 -36.40
N THR A 142 3.94 26.14 -35.22
CA THR A 142 4.34 27.55 -35.01
C THR A 142 5.61 27.89 -35.80
N ALA A 143 6.60 26.99 -35.85
CA ALA A 143 7.82 27.16 -36.62
C ALA A 143 7.54 27.16 -38.15
N ALA A 144 6.66 26.28 -38.61
CA ALA A 144 6.25 26.21 -40.02
C ALA A 144 5.47 27.45 -40.48
N VAL A 145 4.61 27.99 -39.62
CA VAL A 145 3.78 29.17 -39.91
C VAL A 145 4.59 30.46 -39.89
N LEU A 146 5.48 30.65 -38.91
CA LEU A 146 6.12 31.94 -38.69
C LEU A 146 7.37 32.18 -39.55
N ARG A 147 8.04 31.16 -40.08
CA ARG A 147 9.26 31.28 -40.95
C ARG A 147 10.33 32.28 -40.48
N ILE A 148 10.43 32.59 -39.18
CA ILE A 148 11.38 33.57 -38.62
C ILE A 148 12.57 32.85 -37.95
N PRO A 149 13.80 32.96 -38.49
CA PRO A 149 14.98 32.24 -37.99
C PRO A 149 15.44 32.67 -36.58
N ILE A 150 15.17 33.92 -36.17
CA ILE A 150 15.51 34.44 -34.83
C ILE A 150 14.67 33.77 -33.74
N LEU A 151 13.42 33.41 -34.07
CA LEU A 151 12.51 32.74 -33.15
C LEU A 151 12.96 31.28 -32.93
N ALA A 152 13.51 30.63 -33.97
CA ALA A 152 14.02 29.27 -33.88
C ALA A 152 15.20 29.13 -32.89
N GLN A 153 16.12 30.11 -32.83
CA GLN A 153 17.26 30.08 -31.90
C GLN A 153 16.85 30.27 -30.43
N ARG A 154 15.85 31.11 -30.15
CA ARG A 154 15.35 31.30 -28.77
C ARG A 154 14.50 30.14 -28.25
N ILE A 155 13.98 29.30 -29.15
CA ILE A 155 13.11 28.18 -28.79
C ILE A 155 13.86 26.84 -28.71
N LEU A 156 15.03 26.70 -29.35
CA LEU A 156 15.86 25.49 -29.29
C LEU A 156 16.04 24.89 -27.88
N PRO A 157 16.28 25.68 -26.81
CA PRO A 157 16.38 25.13 -25.45
C PRO A 157 15.09 24.45 -24.97
N PHE A 158 13.93 24.98 -25.34
CA PHE A 158 12.63 24.37 -25.00
C PHE A 158 12.41 23.08 -25.78
N THR A 159 12.71 23.06 -27.08
CA THR A 159 12.59 21.85 -27.91
C THR A 159 13.47 20.72 -27.38
N LEU A 160 14.72 21.03 -27.01
CA LEU A 160 15.63 20.06 -26.39
C LEU A 160 15.11 19.57 -25.03
N PHE A 161 14.54 20.48 -24.22
CA PHE A 161 13.92 20.12 -22.94
C PHE A 161 12.75 19.15 -23.12
N TYR A 162 11.79 19.46 -23.99
CA TYR A 162 10.61 18.61 -24.21
C TYR A 162 10.93 17.30 -24.93
N ALA A 163 11.87 17.29 -25.88
CA ALA A 163 12.40 16.06 -26.45
C ALA A 163 13.07 15.19 -25.38
N GLY A 164 13.80 15.81 -24.44
CA GLY A 164 14.31 15.17 -23.24
C GLY A 164 13.21 14.55 -22.38
N CYS A 165 12.13 15.29 -22.09
CA CYS A 165 10.97 14.77 -21.35
C CYS A 165 10.30 13.58 -22.04
N LEU A 166 10.14 13.63 -23.37
CA LEU A 166 9.60 12.53 -24.17
C LEU A 166 10.52 11.30 -24.10
N GLY A 167 11.84 11.50 -24.26
CA GLY A 167 12.84 10.46 -24.10
C GLY A 167 12.78 9.80 -22.72
N CYS A 168 12.71 10.60 -21.65
CA CYS A 168 12.53 10.10 -20.28
C CYS A 168 11.24 9.29 -20.13
N THR A 169 10.14 9.75 -20.74
CA THR A 169 8.84 9.06 -20.68
C THR A 169 8.90 7.70 -21.35
N ILE A 170 9.51 7.62 -22.54
CA ILE A 170 9.73 6.36 -23.26
C ILE A 170 10.60 5.41 -22.45
N LEU A 171 11.69 5.90 -21.85
CA LEU A 171 12.58 5.09 -21.00
C LEU A 171 11.84 4.57 -19.75
N ILE A 172 10.97 5.38 -19.13
CA ILE A 172 10.15 4.93 -18.00
C ILE A 172 9.20 3.81 -18.45
N VAL A 173 8.48 3.97 -19.55
CA VAL A 173 7.57 2.92 -20.07
C VAL A 173 8.34 1.63 -20.36
N PHE A 174 9.50 1.74 -21.01
CA PHE A 174 10.35 0.60 -21.31
C PHE A 174 10.87 -0.08 -20.03
N SER A 175 11.28 0.68 -19.03
CA SER A 175 11.71 0.15 -17.73
C SER A 175 10.57 -0.58 -16.99
N LEU A 176 9.35 -0.06 -17.09
CA LEU A 176 8.16 -0.68 -16.51
C LEU A 176 7.78 -1.96 -17.25
N TYR A 177 7.91 -1.95 -18.59
CA TYR A 177 7.71 -3.15 -19.40
C TYR A 177 8.66 -4.26 -18.98
N ILE A 178 9.96 -4.00 -18.87
CA ILE A 178 10.95 -4.99 -18.40
C ILE A 178 10.58 -5.49 -16.99
N ARG A 179 10.15 -4.60 -16.11
CA ARG A 179 9.82 -4.96 -14.72
C ARG A 179 8.56 -5.81 -14.60
N TYR A 180 7.56 -5.60 -15.46
CA TYR A 180 6.32 -6.38 -15.47
C TYR A 180 6.36 -7.59 -16.40
N GLU A 181 7.36 -7.70 -17.28
CA GLU A 181 7.53 -8.82 -18.21
C GLU A 181 7.37 -10.20 -17.56
N PRO A 182 7.89 -10.47 -16.34
CA PRO A 182 7.71 -11.77 -15.70
C PRO A 182 6.25 -12.16 -15.45
N PHE A 183 5.30 -11.22 -15.39
CA PHE A 183 3.88 -11.50 -15.16
C PHE A 183 3.15 -11.95 -16.42
N PHE A 184 3.68 -11.64 -17.61
CA PHE A 184 3.04 -11.95 -18.88
C PHE A 184 3.97 -12.64 -19.88
N ARG A 185 5.15 -13.09 -19.44
CA ARG A 185 6.17 -13.75 -20.27
C ARG A 185 5.62 -14.89 -21.13
N ASP A 186 4.71 -15.68 -20.57
CA ASP A 186 4.18 -16.88 -21.23
C ASP A 186 2.96 -16.60 -22.11
N LEU A 187 2.48 -15.35 -22.15
CA LEU A 187 1.32 -14.97 -22.96
C LEU A 187 1.70 -14.76 -24.44
N LYS A 188 0.71 -14.90 -25.33
CA LYS A 188 0.83 -14.48 -26.74
C LYS A 188 0.99 -12.96 -26.83
N LEU A 189 1.65 -12.47 -27.89
CA LEU A 189 2.01 -11.05 -28.05
C LEU A 189 0.84 -10.08 -27.83
N GLU A 190 -0.33 -10.35 -28.42
CA GLU A 190 -1.53 -9.52 -28.24
C GLU A 190 -1.95 -9.43 -26.76
N LYS A 191 -1.97 -10.58 -26.06
CA LYS A 191 -2.30 -10.65 -24.63
C LYS A 191 -1.22 -10.02 -23.76
N LYS A 192 0.05 -10.11 -24.15
CA LYS A 192 1.17 -9.42 -23.47
C LYS A 192 0.97 -7.91 -23.47
N ILE A 193 0.70 -7.35 -24.65
CA ILE A 193 0.50 -5.91 -24.82
C ILE A 193 -0.73 -5.46 -24.02
N SER A 194 -1.85 -6.18 -24.14
CA SER A 194 -3.07 -5.87 -23.39
C SER A 194 -2.84 -5.92 -21.87
N PHE A 195 -2.21 -6.98 -21.37
CA PHE A 195 -1.93 -7.13 -19.94
C PHE A 195 -0.95 -6.05 -19.44
N PHE A 196 0.09 -5.74 -20.22
CA PHE A 196 1.03 -4.68 -19.89
C PHE A 196 0.31 -3.34 -19.74
N PHE A 197 -0.51 -2.93 -20.72
CA PHE A 197 -1.25 -1.67 -20.60
C PHE A 197 -2.26 -1.68 -19.45
N GLU A 198 -2.86 -2.82 -19.14
CA GLU A 198 -3.74 -2.97 -17.98
C GLU A 198 -3.00 -2.72 -16.66
N ILE A 199 -1.95 -3.50 -16.36
CA ILE A 199 -1.19 -3.37 -15.11
C ILE A 199 -0.46 -2.01 -15.02
N PHE A 200 -0.04 -1.50 -16.18
CA PHE A 200 0.56 -0.18 -16.29
C PHE A 200 -0.43 0.90 -15.88
N ASN A 201 -1.65 0.92 -16.44
CA ASN A 201 -2.69 1.88 -16.04
C ASN A 201 -3.06 1.72 -14.56
N ASP A 202 -3.23 0.48 -14.10
CA ASP A 202 -3.55 0.14 -12.71
C ASP A 202 -2.47 0.59 -11.71
N THR A 203 -1.22 0.76 -12.16
CA THR A 203 -0.16 1.32 -11.32
C THR A 203 -0.49 2.75 -10.87
N PHE A 204 -1.22 3.51 -11.69
CA PHE A 204 -1.60 4.91 -11.46
C PHE A 204 -3.02 5.09 -10.92
N GLU A 205 -3.81 4.01 -10.86
CA GLU A 205 -5.20 4.09 -10.43
C GLU A 205 -5.33 4.47 -8.95
N TYR A 206 -6.33 5.28 -8.62
CA TYR A 206 -6.51 5.78 -7.25
C TYR A 206 -6.86 4.66 -6.26
N SER A 207 -7.76 3.77 -6.67
CA SER A 207 -8.19 2.55 -5.96
C SER A 207 -8.19 1.39 -6.94
N LEU A 208 -7.89 0.18 -6.48
CA LEU A 208 -7.97 -1.03 -7.29
C LEU A 208 -9.10 -1.95 -6.80
N PRO A 209 -9.83 -2.62 -7.71
CA PRO A 209 -10.69 -3.73 -7.34
C PRO A 209 -9.90 -4.86 -6.68
N VAL A 210 -10.51 -5.54 -5.71
CA VAL A 210 -9.85 -6.62 -4.96
C VAL A 210 -9.52 -7.82 -5.85
N SER A 211 -10.33 -8.09 -6.87
CA SER A 211 -10.03 -9.10 -7.89
C SER A 211 -8.69 -8.84 -8.58
N LYS A 212 -8.37 -7.58 -8.89
CA LYS A 212 -7.07 -7.21 -9.46
C LYS A 212 -5.93 -7.34 -8.45
N ILE A 213 -6.17 -6.98 -7.18
CA ILE A 213 -5.20 -7.14 -6.08
C ILE A 213 -4.81 -8.62 -5.95
N LEU A 214 -5.80 -9.52 -5.94
CA LEU A 214 -5.60 -10.97 -5.87
C LEU A 214 -4.91 -11.53 -7.13
N ARG A 215 -5.30 -11.06 -8.32
CA ARG A 215 -4.71 -11.49 -9.60
C ARG A 215 -3.24 -11.09 -9.72
N TYR A 216 -2.90 -9.85 -9.37
CA TYR A 216 -1.54 -9.35 -9.46
C TYR A 216 -0.64 -9.82 -8.33
N ARG A 217 -1.22 -10.14 -7.18
CA ARG A 217 -0.45 -10.45 -5.96
C ARG A 217 0.51 -9.33 -5.57
N LEU A 218 0.13 -8.09 -5.90
CA LEU A 218 0.88 -6.87 -5.66
C LEU A 218 -0.03 -5.88 -4.94
N GLY A 219 0.46 -5.23 -3.90
CA GLY A 219 -0.28 -4.21 -3.19
C GLY A 219 0.59 -3.25 -2.39
N VAL A 220 0.04 -2.07 -2.10
CA VAL A 220 0.53 -1.15 -1.07
C VAL A 220 -0.43 -1.16 0.12
N CYS A 221 -0.12 -0.44 1.21
CA CYS A 221 -0.91 -0.47 2.45
C CYS A 221 -2.43 -0.30 2.25
N LYS A 222 -2.86 0.60 1.35
CA LYS A 222 -4.28 0.78 0.98
C LYS A 222 -4.90 -0.46 0.31
N ASP A 223 -4.14 -1.14 -0.55
CA ASP A 223 -4.61 -2.34 -1.26
C ASP A 223 -4.72 -3.53 -0.28
N TYR A 224 -3.72 -3.68 0.61
CA TYR A 224 -3.80 -4.66 1.70
C TYR A 224 -4.99 -4.41 2.60
N ALA A 225 -5.14 -3.19 3.13
CA ALA A 225 -6.28 -2.86 4.01
C ALA A 225 -7.63 -3.13 3.34
N LYS A 226 -7.77 -2.85 2.04
CA LYS A 226 -8.98 -3.14 1.26
C LYS A 226 -9.24 -4.65 1.12
N LEU A 227 -8.20 -5.43 0.80
CA LEU A 227 -8.29 -6.89 0.71
C LEU A 227 -8.64 -7.50 2.07
N THR A 228 -7.90 -7.14 3.12
CA THR A 228 -8.16 -7.60 4.49
C THR A 228 -9.59 -7.28 4.91
N ALA A 229 -10.08 -6.06 4.67
CA ALA A 229 -11.45 -5.68 4.98
C ALA A 229 -12.47 -6.55 4.22
N SER A 230 -12.23 -6.83 2.94
CA SER A 230 -13.12 -7.66 2.12
C SER A 230 -13.19 -9.11 2.61
N LEU A 231 -12.06 -9.67 3.04
CA LEU A 231 -11.99 -11.00 3.66
C LEU A 231 -12.75 -11.02 4.99
N LEU A 232 -12.53 -10.03 5.85
CA LEU A 232 -13.17 -9.94 7.16
C LEU A 232 -14.69 -9.73 7.06
N LEU A 233 -15.17 -8.95 6.09
CA LEU A 233 -16.61 -8.76 5.87
C LEU A 233 -17.32 -10.04 5.41
N ASN A 234 -16.61 -10.94 4.72
CA ASN A 234 -17.14 -12.26 4.37
C ASN A 234 -17.08 -13.24 5.55
N LEU A 235 -16.01 -13.18 6.37
CA LEU A 235 -15.80 -14.08 7.51
C LEU A 235 -16.65 -13.72 8.75
N TYR A 236 -16.84 -12.42 8.98
CA TYR A 236 -17.48 -11.83 10.16
C TYR A 236 -18.53 -10.78 9.75
N PRO A 237 -19.64 -11.18 9.10
CA PRO A 237 -20.62 -10.23 8.57
C PRO A 237 -21.32 -9.38 9.64
N ALA A 238 -21.35 -9.84 10.90
CA ALA A 238 -21.94 -9.12 12.02
C ALA A 238 -20.96 -8.16 12.73
N GLU A 239 -19.66 -8.32 12.51
CA GLU A 239 -18.65 -7.56 13.24
C GLU A 239 -18.32 -6.23 12.58
N LYS A 240 -17.89 -5.28 13.41
CA LYS A 240 -17.53 -3.94 12.95
C LYS A 240 -16.08 -3.92 12.45
N ILE A 241 -15.91 -3.55 11.18
CA ILE A 241 -14.62 -3.34 10.54
C ILE A 241 -14.22 -1.87 10.63
N TYR A 242 -12.93 -1.64 10.88
CA TYR A 242 -12.34 -0.33 11.07
C TYR A 242 -11.10 -0.15 10.20
N PHE A 243 -10.80 1.09 9.88
CA PHE A 243 -9.57 1.51 9.20
C PHE A 243 -8.81 2.46 10.11
N VAL A 244 -7.55 2.14 10.40
CA VAL A 244 -6.68 2.93 11.25
C VAL A 244 -5.59 3.58 10.40
N ILE A 245 -5.49 4.91 10.49
CA ILE A 245 -4.77 5.72 9.51
C ILE A 245 -3.85 6.71 10.21
N PHE A 246 -2.62 6.82 9.70
CA PHE A 246 -1.74 7.97 9.93
C PHE A 246 -1.04 8.36 8.63
N LEU A 247 -0.14 9.34 8.68
CA LEU A 247 0.56 9.83 7.49
C LEU A 247 1.22 8.70 6.70
N ARG A 248 0.74 8.49 5.45
CA ARG A 248 1.25 7.50 4.48
C ARG A 248 1.10 6.03 4.90
N HIS A 249 0.18 5.71 5.82
CA HIS A 249 -0.09 4.32 6.19
C HIS A 249 -1.55 4.11 6.59
N VAL A 250 -2.07 2.94 6.24
CA VAL A 250 -3.41 2.49 6.59
C VAL A 250 -3.37 0.99 6.87
N ALA A 251 -4.09 0.57 7.90
CA ALA A 251 -4.32 -0.82 8.23
C ALA A 251 -5.81 -1.08 8.47
N CYS A 252 -6.23 -2.31 8.21
CA CYS A 252 -7.58 -2.77 8.53
C CYS A 252 -7.60 -3.29 9.97
N GLY A 253 -8.74 -3.20 10.64
CA GLY A 253 -8.96 -3.82 11.94
C GLY A 253 -10.37 -4.32 12.12
N ILE A 254 -10.53 -5.26 13.04
CA ILE A 254 -11.81 -5.85 13.43
C ILE A 254 -11.97 -5.72 14.94
N LYS A 255 -13.19 -5.39 15.37
CA LYS A 255 -13.52 -5.34 16.80
C LYS A 255 -14.14 -6.66 17.22
N ILE A 256 -13.46 -7.40 18.10
CA ILE A 256 -13.93 -8.67 18.67
C ILE A 256 -13.89 -8.51 20.19
N ASN A 257 -14.94 -8.94 20.90
CA ASN A 257 -15.03 -8.85 22.37
C ASN A 257 -14.65 -7.45 22.93
N ASN A 258 -15.15 -6.41 22.26
CA ASN A 258 -14.90 -5.01 22.59
C ASN A 258 -13.45 -4.51 22.44
N LYS A 259 -12.55 -5.30 21.85
CA LYS A 259 -11.16 -4.94 21.58
C LYS A 259 -10.92 -4.85 20.07
N LEU A 260 -10.19 -3.81 19.65
CA LEU A 260 -9.88 -3.57 18.23
C LEU A 260 -8.51 -4.16 17.90
N TYR A 261 -8.52 -5.16 17.01
CA TYR A 261 -7.34 -5.87 16.52
C TYR A 261 -6.98 -5.35 15.13
N ILE A 262 -5.70 -5.01 14.93
CA ILE A 262 -5.16 -4.42 13.71
C ILE A 262 -4.41 -5.49 12.91
N LEU A 263 -4.80 -5.60 11.65
CA LEU A 263 -4.24 -6.49 10.64
C LEU A 263 -3.48 -5.62 9.61
N ASP A 264 -2.15 -5.68 9.66
CA ASP A 264 -1.25 -4.83 8.87
C ASP A 264 -0.16 -5.66 8.17
N GLN A 265 -0.55 -6.41 7.13
CA GLN A 265 0.30 -7.15 6.17
C GLN A 265 1.11 -8.32 6.74
N HIS A 266 1.58 -8.22 7.99
CA HIS A 266 2.49 -9.15 8.62
C HIS A 266 2.10 -9.38 10.08
N LEU A 267 2.37 -10.59 10.56
CA LEU A 267 2.26 -10.93 11.97
C LEU A 267 3.30 -10.19 12.81
N PRO A 268 3.01 -9.90 14.09
CA PRO A 268 1.80 -10.28 14.83
C PRO A 268 0.61 -9.32 14.64
N ILE A 269 -0.58 -9.80 14.99
CA ILE A 269 -1.78 -8.98 15.17
C ILE A 269 -1.59 -8.13 16.42
N LEU A 270 -1.94 -6.85 16.37
CA LEU A 270 -1.71 -5.90 17.46
C LEU A 270 -3.00 -5.14 17.84
N THR A 271 -3.06 -4.63 19.06
CA THR A 271 -4.00 -3.54 19.40
C THR A 271 -3.56 -2.24 18.74
N VAL A 272 -4.47 -1.26 18.65
CA VAL A 272 -4.14 0.08 18.13
C VAL A 272 -2.95 0.70 18.87
N GLU A 273 -2.90 0.57 20.20
CA GLU A 273 -1.80 1.12 21.01
C GLU A 273 -0.47 0.49 20.66
N LYS A 274 -0.40 -0.85 20.63
CA LYS A 274 0.80 -1.62 20.31
C LYS A 274 1.25 -1.39 18.88
N TRP A 275 0.30 -1.28 17.95
CA TRP A 275 0.55 -0.95 16.56
C TRP A 275 1.14 0.46 16.40
N LEU A 276 0.62 1.45 17.12
CA LEU A 276 1.20 2.80 17.17
C LEU A 276 2.62 2.80 17.75
N MET A 277 2.87 2.07 18.84
CA MET A 277 4.21 1.91 19.42
C MET A 277 5.18 1.27 18.42
N ALA A 278 4.77 0.20 17.74
CA ALA A 278 5.56 -0.50 16.72
C ALA A 278 6.02 0.44 15.59
N TRP A 279 5.11 1.32 15.15
CA TRP A 279 5.36 2.34 14.13
C TRP A 279 6.04 3.62 14.66
N ASN A 280 6.34 3.69 15.97
CA ASN A 280 6.83 4.89 16.65
C ASN A 280 5.97 6.13 16.36
N ARG A 281 4.65 5.95 16.46
CA ARG A 281 3.65 6.99 16.27
C ARG A 281 2.85 7.19 17.55
N ASN A 282 2.43 8.43 17.78
CA ASN A 282 1.60 8.79 18.93
C ASN A 282 0.16 9.10 18.54
N LYS A 283 -0.19 9.07 17.25
CA LYS A 283 -1.51 9.49 16.77
C LYS A 283 -1.98 8.69 15.57
N ALA A 284 -3.24 8.30 15.59
CA ALA A 284 -3.96 7.78 14.42
C ALA A 284 -5.43 8.20 14.43
N ASN A 285 -6.01 8.23 13.23
CA ASN A 285 -7.45 8.37 13.03
C ASN A 285 -8.05 6.98 12.78
N ILE A 286 -9.20 6.72 13.35
CA ILE A 286 -9.95 5.47 13.21
C ILE A 286 -11.29 5.79 12.56
N PHE A 287 -11.60 5.04 11.50
CA PHE A 287 -12.83 5.16 10.73
C PHE A 287 -13.54 3.82 10.70
N LYS A 288 -14.86 3.81 10.93
CA LYS A 288 -15.69 2.60 10.79
C LYS A 288 -16.06 2.40 9.31
N TYR A 289 -15.97 1.16 8.82
CA TYR A 289 -16.46 0.79 7.49
C TYR A 289 -17.99 0.95 7.43
N LYS A 290 -18.48 1.51 6.31
CA LYS A 290 -19.86 2.04 6.16
C LYS A 290 -20.19 3.02 7.29
N ILE A 291 -19.89 4.29 6.99
CA ILE A 291 -20.04 5.45 7.87
C ILE A 291 -21.51 5.61 8.26
N GLU A 292 -21.95 4.92 9.32
CA GLU A 292 -23.25 5.17 9.96
C GLU A 292 -23.23 6.49 10.74
N ASP A 293 -22.06 6.87 11.26
CA ASP A 293 -21.80 8.09 12.01
C ASP A 293 -20.85 9.01 11.23
N GLU A 294 -21.17 10.29 11.08
CA GLU A 294 -20.29 11.29 10.44
C GLU A 294 -19.04 11.65 11.27
N ASN A 295 -18.62 10.76 12.17
CA ASN A 295 -17.59 10.97 13.15
C ASN A 295 -16.42 9.99 12.95
N LYS A 296 -15.21 10.49 13.16
CA LYS A 296 -13.98 9.69 13.29
C LYS A 296 -13.46 9.78 14.71
N GLU A 297 -12.86 8.69 15.17
CA GLU A 297 -12.13 8.66 16.43
C GLU A 297 -10.66 9.01 16.18
N ILE A 298 -10.09 9.84 17.03
CA ILE A 298 -8.68 10.22 17.01
C ILE A 298 -8.06 9.68 18.29
N ILE A 299 -7.15 8.73 18.16
CA ILE A 299 -6.38 8.21 19.27
C ILE A 299 -5.07 8.98 19.38
N ASN A 300 -4.77 9.44 20.60
CA ASN A 300 -3.48 10.01 20.95
C ASN A 300 -2.87 9.16 22.07
N LEU A 301 -1.80 8.45 21.76
CA LEU A 301 -1.03 7.65 22.70
C LEU A 301 -0.21 8.59 23.60
N SER A 302 -0.22 8.33 24.91
CA SER A 302 0.67 9.02 25.84
C SER A 302 2.10 8.47 25.73
N SER A 303 3.02 9.01 26.53
CA SER A 303 4.34 8.38 26.71
C SER A 303 4.17 6.91 27.09
N TRP A 304 4.94 6.04 26.44
CA TRP A 304 4.93 4.60 26.66
C TRP A 304 6.32 4.12 27.08
N LYS A 305 6.35 2.97 27.74
CA LYS A 305 7.58 2.28 28.14
C LYS A 305 7.62 0.93 27.44
N ILE A 306 8.83 0.45 27.19
CA ILE A 306 9.05 -0.91 26.69
C ILE A 306 8.53 -1.89 27.76
N PRO A 307 7.68 -2.85 27.38
CA PRO A 307 7.17 -3.84 28.34
C PRO A 307 8.29 -4.78 28.78
N ASN A 308 8.29 -5.17 30.06
CA ASN A 308 9.14 -6.25 30.56
C ASN A 308 8.40 -7.59 30.34
N ILE A 309 9.03 -8.52 29.65
CA ILE A 309 8.37 -9.75 29.19
C ILE A 309 8.83 -10.94 30.03
N ASP A 310 7.89 -11.83 30.34
CA ASP A 310 8.20 -13.17 30.83
C ASP A 310 8.75 -14.02 29.67
N VAL A 311 10.05 -13.84 29.42
CA VAL A 311 10.76 -14.51 28.32
C VAL A 311 10.84 -16.03 28.49
N GLU A 312 10.79 -16.53 29.73
CA GLU A 312 10.79 -17.97 30.02
C GLU A 312 9.45 -18.60 29.61
N ARG A 313 8.34 -17.94 29.97
CA ARG A 313 7.01 -18.39 29.57
C ARG A 313 6.84 -18.35 28.05
N LEU A 314 7.27 -17.26 27.40
CA LEU A 314 7.24 -17.15 25.94
C LEU A 314 8.08 -18.26 25.27
N ALA A 315 9.27 -18.55 25.78
CA ALA A 315 10.13 -19.61 25.26
C ALA A 315 9.43 -20.98 25.33
N LYS A 316 8.87 -21.34 26.48
CA LYS A 316 8.13 -22.60 26.67
C LYS A 316 6.96 -22.76 25.69
N GLU A 317 6.24 -21.68 25.42
CA GLU A 317 5.11 -21.71 24.50
C GLU A 317 5.54 -21.82 23.04
N VAL A 318 6.66 -21.19 22.66
CA VAL A 318 7.28 -21.37 21.35
C VAL A 318 7.74 -22.82 21.18
N GLU A 319 8.43 -23.40 22.16
CA GLU A 319 8.87 -24.80 22.14
C GLU A 319 7.68 -25.77 21.98
N LYS A 320 6.60 -25.53 22.75
CA LYS A 320 5.35 -26.30 22.63
C LYS A 320 4.76 -26.21 21.21
N ASN A 321 4.76 -25.03 20.59
CA ASN A 321 4.25 -24.83 19.23
C ASN A 321 5.14 -25.45 18.14
N LEU A 322 6.44 -25.56 18.42
CA LEU A 322 7.42 -26.24 17.56
C LEU A 322 7.38 -27.76 17.68
N ARG A 323 6.69 -28.31 18.70
CA ARG A 323 6.67 -29.75 19.01
C ARG A 323 8.08 -30.32 19.23
N ILE A 324 8.94 -29.55 19.88
CA ILE A 324 10.26 -30.04 20.29
C ILE A 324 10.00 -31.09 21.38
N ALA A 325 10.14 -32.35 21.01
CA ALA A 325 10.20 -33.42 22.00
C ALA A 325 11.46 -33.20 22.85
N ASN A 326 11.39 -33.43 24.16
CA ASN A 326 12.53 -33.39 25.08
C ASN A 326 13.60 -34.40 24.64
N LYS A 327 14.36 -34.07 23.60
CA LYS A 327 15.46 -34.86 23.09
C LYS A 327 16.68 -34.47 23.90
N VAL A 328 16.93 -35.24 24.96
CA VAL A 328 18.23 -35.23 25.62
C VAL A 328 19.23 -35.76 24.61
N SER A 329 19.96 -34.84 23.96
CA SER A 329 21.02 -35.23 23.03
C SER A 329 22.35 -35.23 23.78
N SER A 330 23.00 -36.40 23.79
CA SER A 330 24.41 -36.58 24.17
C SER A 330 25.37 -36.15 23.05
N GLU A 331 24.87 -35.63 21.93
CA GLU A 331 25.66 -35.17 20.79
C GLU A 331 26.01 -33.67 20.89
N LYS A 332 27.04 -33.26 20.14
CA LYS A 332 27.54 -31.88 20.06
C LYS A 332 26.41 -30.94 19.60
N CYS A 333 25.89 -30.14 20.52
CA CYS A 333 24.84 -29.16 20.24
C CYS A 333 25.43 -27.86 19.66
N PHE A 334 24.88 -27.41 18.54
CA PHE A 334 25.18 -26.12 17.93
C PHE A 334 24.20 -25.05 18.43
N LYS A 335 24.64 -23.79 18.38
CA LYS A 335 23.84 -22.62 18.77
C LYS A 335 23.82 -21.62 17.63
N THR A 336 22.64 -21.12 17.30
CA THR A 336 22.47 -19.92 16.47
C THR A 336 21.60 -18.89 17.19
N THR A 337 21.72 -17.64 16.77
CA THR A 337 21.03 -16.51 17.40
C THR A 337 20.29 -15.72 16.33
N ILE A 338 18.98 -15.51 16.53
CA ILE A 338 18.14 -14.67 15.67
C ILE A 338 17.72 -13.43 16.44
N LEU A 339 17.95 -12.25 15.86
CA LEU A 339 17.45 -10.98 16.40
C LEU A 339 16.02 -10.72 15.92
N LEU A 340 15.09 -10.65 16.86
CA LEU A 340 13.68 -10.33 16.62
C LEU A 340 13.41 -8.86 16.97
N LYS A 341 13.55 -8.00 15.94
CA LYS A 341 13.43 -6.55 16.10
C LYS A 341 12.04 -6.11 16.56
N LYS A 342 11.96 -5.32 17.63
CA LYS A 342 10.71 -4.79 18.24
C LYS A 342 9.74 -5.83 18.82
N TYR A 343 10.11 -7.11 18.89
CA TYR A 343 9.19 -8.15 19.35
C TYR A 343 8.79 -7.96 20.81
N ALA A 344 9.57 -7.22 21.60
CA ALA A 344 9.15 -6.91 22.95
C ALA A 344 7.93 -5.98 22.97
N ILE A 345 7.90 -4.99 22.07
CA ILE A 345 6.77 -4.07 21.93
C ILE A 345 5.50 -4.85 21.58
N TYR A 346 5.60 -5.89 20.74
CA TYR A 346 4.46 -6.66 20.26
C TYR A 346 3.79 -7.54 21.32
N TYR A 347 4.49 -7.88 22.40
CA TYR A 347 3.98 -8.78 23.43
C TYR A 347 2.77 -8.20 24.17
N ASP A 348 1.73 -9.02 24.33
CA ASP A 348 0.51 -8.74 25.10
C ASP A 348 -0.04 -10.08 25.62
N GLU A 349 -0.65 -10.10 26.81
CA GLU A 349 -1.23 -11.32 27.39
C GLU A 349 -2.53 -11.76 26.68
N ASP A 350 -3.07 -10.91 25.80
CA ASP A 350 -4.20 -11.25 24.94
C ASP A 350 -3.95 -12.49 24.08
N GLU A 351 -4.92 -13.42 24.09
CA GLU A 351 -4.79 -14.69 23.39
C GLU A 351 -4.55 -14.56 21.88
N ILE A 352 -5.22 -13.61 21.19
CA ILE A 352 -5.09 -13.43 19.74
C ILE A 352 -3.69 -12.91 19.42
N ILE A 353 -3.25 -11.87 20.14
CA ILE A 353 -1.92 -11.26 19.95
C ILE A 353 -0.83 -12.28 20.23
N LYS A 354 -0.93 -12.96 21.38
CA LYS A 354 0.04 -13.95 21.83
C LYS A 354 0.14 -15.14 20.86
N HIS A 355 -0.99 -15.67 20.41
CA HIS A 355 -1.01 -16.72 19.39
C HIS A 355 -0.32 -16.26 18.10
N SER A 356 -0.68 -15.08 17.59
CA SER A 356 -0.11 -14.51 16.37
C SER A 356 1.40 -14.20 16.49
N LEU A 357 1.87 -13.82 17.68
CA LEU A 357 3.28 -13.58 17.99
C LEU A 357 4.08 -14.89 17.96
N ILE A 358 3.58 -15.94 18.62
CA ILE A 358 4.22 -17.27 18.61
C ILE A 358 4.33 -17.79 17.17
N ARG A 359 3.27 -17.61 16.36
CA ARG A 359 3.27 -17.96 14.94
C ARG A 359 4.32 -17.16 14.15
N SER A 360 4.43 -15.86 14.40
CA SER A 360 5.46 -15.00 13.80
C SER A 360 6.88 -15.46 14.14
N ILE A 361 7.14 -15.79 15.42
CA ILE A 361 8.44 -16.33 15.85
C ILE A 361 8.72 -17.66 15.15
N LYS A 362 7.75 -18.57 15.11
CA LYS A 362 7.89 -19.87 14.42
C LYS A 362 8.18 -19.71 12.93
N ASP A 363 7.56 -18.74 12.27
CA ASP A 363 7.86 -18.43 10.87
C ASP A 363 9.31 -17.95 10.70
N LYS A 364 9.80 -17.09 11.60
CA LYS A 364 11.20 -16.66 11.58
C LYS A 364 12.18 -17.82 11.76
N ILE A 365 11.89 -18.75 12.67
CA ILE A 365 12.71 -19.96 12.84
C ILE A 365 12.66 -20.80 11.56
N ARG A 366 11.49 -20.95 10.95
CA ARG A 366 11.30 -21.74 9.72
C ARG A 366 12.04 -21.15 8.53
N ASP A 367 12.05 -19.82 8.40
CA ASP A 367 12.78 -19.12 7.34
C ASP A 367 14.30 -19.38 7.43
N GLU A 368 14.84 -19.54 8.64
CA GLU A 368 16.27 -19.81 8.87
C GLU A 368 16.61 -21.31 8.82
N PHE A 369 15.75 -22.19 9.34
CA PHE A 369 16.06 -23.61 9.49
C PHE A 369 15.44 -24.51 8.40
N CYS A 370 14.42 -24.06 7.67
CA CYS A 370 13.74 -24.82 6.63
C CYS A 370 13.38 -26.26 7.07
N GLU A 371 13.97 -27.28 6.44
CA GLU A 371 13.73 -28.70 6.77
C GLU A 371 14.44 -29.16 8.07
N ASN A 372 15.47 -28.43 8.51
CA ASN A 372 16.23 -28.71 9.73
C ASN A 372 15.48 -28.33 11.01
N MET A 373 14.24 -27.87 10.93
CA MET A 373 13.39 -27.59 12.10
C MET A 373 13.29 -28.78 13.06
N LYS A 374 13.35 -30.03 12.55
CA LYS A 374 13.30 -31.27 13.35
C LYS A 374 14.54 -31.51 14.21
N ARG A 375 15.64 -30.82 13.91
CA ARG A 375 16.94 -30.90 14.60
C ARG A 375 17.03 -29.93 15.78
N ILE A 376 16.07 -29.02 15.91
CA ILE A 376 16.00 -28.08 17.04
C ILE A 376 15.71 -28.87 18.31
N THR A 377 16.52 -28.65 19.34
CA THR A 377 16.45 -29.31 20.65
C THR A 377 15.98 -28.41 21.76
N ALA A 378 16.21 -27.09 21.67
CA ALA A 378 15.73 -26.11 22.64
C ALA A 378 15.70 -24.70 22.06
N VAL A 379 14.87 -23.84 22.65
CA VAL A 379 14.75 -22.42 22.33
C VAL A 379 14.81 -21.61 23.61
N LYS A 380 15.76 -20.66 23.69
CA LYS A 380 15.82 -19.69 24.78
C LYS A 380 15.60 -18.28 24.25
N ILE A 381 14.79 -17.50 24.96
CA ILE A 381 14.51 -16.11 24.62
C ILE A 381 15.13 -15.22 25.69
N ALA A 382 15.81 -14.17 25.25
CA ALA A 382 16.24 -13.05 26.10
C ALA A 382 15.63 -11.75 25.55
N GLN A 383 15.46 -10.76 26.41
CA GLN A 383 15.02 -9.43 26.00
C GLN A 383 16.21 -8.46 26.07
N GLU A 384 16.42 -7.71 24.99
CA GLU A 384 17.35 -6.59 24.94
C GLU A 384 16.59 -5.35 24.48
N GLU A 385 16.28 -4.46 25.43
CA GLU A 385 15.44 -3.29 25.20
C GLU A 385 14.11 -3.67 24.51
N GLU A 386 13.84 -3.12 23.31
CA GLU A 386 12.64 -3.39 22.51
C GLU A 386 12.71 -4.70 21.72
N ASN A 387 13.87 -5.36 21.69
CA ASN A 387 14.12 -6.53 20.86
C ASN A 387 14.08 -7.82 21.69
N LEU A 388 13.76 -8.92 21.03
CA LEU A 388 13.96 -10.26 21.59
C LEU A 388 15.12 -10.94 20.88
N ILE A 389 15.97 -11.63 21.65
CA ILE A 389 17.04 -12.48 21.17
C ILE A 389 16.62 -13.92 21.31
N LEU A 390 16.53 -14.59 20.17
CA LEU A 390 16.14 -15.99 20.09
C LEU A 390 17.40 -16.84 19.92
N ASN A 391 17.76 -17.56 20.97
CA ASN A 391 18.86 -18.52 20.95
C ASN A 391 18.30 -19.92 20.66
N ILE A 392 18.70 -20.50 19.54
CA ILE A 392 18.21 -21.79 19.07
C ILE A 392 19.32 -22.82 19.17
N TYR A 393 19.03 -23.93 19.81
CA TYR A 393 19.93 -25.05 20.00
C TYR A 393 19.50 -26.19 19.08
N TYR A 394 20.45 -26.77 18.35
CA TYR A 394 20.17 -27.85 17.38
C TYR A 394 21.34 -28.82 17.28
N VAL A 395 21.05 -30.04 16.82
CA VAL A 395 22.01 -31.15 16.66
C VAL A 395 22.23 -31.45 15.20
#